data_AF-A0A2E0VFJ4-F1
#
_entry.id   AF-A0A2E0VFJ4-F1
#
_cell.length_a   1.000
_cell.length_b   1.000
_cell.length_c   1.000
_cell.angle_alpha   90.00
_cell.angle_beta   90.00
_cell.angle_gamma   90.00
#
_symmetry.space_group_name_H-M   'P 1'
#
loop_
_entity.id
_entity.type
_entity.pdbx_description
1 polymer ?
#
loop_
_entity_poly.entity_id
_entity_poly.type
_entity_poly.pdbx_seq_one_letter_code
_entity_poly.pdbx_strand_id
1 'polypeptide(L)'
;MPTVRPDLVRTLLHNKGWSQDDLADKAGVNAKTVTRMLKGLPCNISTISFVAGALKVEPSAIIDDGTPSPSNGGSTEPRFEVQLVLSIPFEAVKTADGLSDLLRHISKLIDAKGAISVVDVQSGSLHLTIQISEEDLRSLIEAGTKGTFEELCSLHILGDYDAIPEGLAKTFLFPKNSKRETRRACYKKWRAKSRTDPK
;
A
#
# COMPACT_ATOMS: atom_id res chain seq x y z
N MET A 1 18.90 -28.10 -0.28
CA MET A 1 17.74 -28.00 0.63
C MET A 1 16.93 -26.79 0.19
N PRO A 2 15.60 -26.90 0.09
CA PRO A 2 14.77 -25.78 -0.34
C PRO A 2 14.86 -24.63 0.66
N THR A 3 14.86 -23.42 0.12
CA THR A 3 14.69 -22.16 0.85
C THR A 3 13.21 -21.87 1.04
N VAL A 4 12.86 -21.15 2.09
CA VAL A 4 11.47 -20.79 2.42
C VAL A 4 11.30 -19.30 2.22
N ARG A 5 10.16 -18.86 1.66
CA ARG A 5 9.81 -17.44 1.48
C ARG A 5 9.42 -16.83 2.84
N PRO A 6 10.30 -16.05 3.50
CA PRO A 6 10.04 -15.62 4.88
C PRO A 6 8.88 -14.63 4.98
N ASP A 7 8.69 -13.77 3.98
CA ASP A 7 7.68 -12.72 4.01
C ASP A 7 6.25 -13.26 3.91
N LEU A 8 6.05 -14.33 3.12
CA LEU A 8 4.78 -15.03 3.06
C LEU A 8 4.42 -15.62 4.42
N VAL A 9 5.37 -16.30 5.07
CA VAL A 9 5.15 -16.89 6.41
C VAL A 9 4.80 -15.80 7.43
N ARG A 10 5.51 -14.66 7.43
CA ARG A 10 5.21 -13.53 8.33
C ARG A 10 3.80 -12.98 8.12
N THR A 11 3.39 -12.84 6.86
CA THR A 11 2.06 -12.34 6.49
C THR A 11 0.98 -13.31 6.98
N LEU A 12 1.18 -14.61 6.79
CA LEU A 12 0.27 -15.65 7.27
C LEU A 12 0.17 -15.68 8.81
N LEU A 13 1.28 -15.45 9.52
CA LEU A 13 1.29 -15.33 10.98
C LEU A 13 0.53 -14.10 11.46
N HIS A 14 0.78 -12.94 10.84
CA HIS A 14 0.07 -11.71 11.16
C HIS A 14 -1.44 -11.85 10.95
N ASN A 15 -1.87 -12.43 9.83
CA ASN A 15 -3.28 -12.65 9.51
C ASN A 15 -3.98 -13.61 10.49
N LYS A 16 -3.23 -14.53 11.11
CA LYS A 16 -3.74 -15.44 12.15
C LYS A 16 -3.60 -14.88 13.56
N GLY A 17 -2.89 -13.77 13.74
CA GLY A 17 -2.53 -13.24 15.06
C GLY A 17 -1.63 -14.19 15.86
N TRP A 18 -0.75 -14.95 15.19
CA TRP A 18 0.13 -15.93 15.82
C TRP A 18 1.53 -15.39 16.04
N SER A 19 2.14 -15.74 17.17
CA SER A 19 3.57 -15.54 17.41
C SER A 19 4.42 -16.65 16.77
N GLN A 20 5.75 -16.50 16.81
CA GLN A 20 6.66 -17.54 16.32
C GLN A 20 6.60 -18.81 17.18
N ASP A 21 6.39 -18.65 18.49
CA ASP A 21 6.28 -19.75 19.44
C ASP A 21 4.96 -20.51 19.24
N ASP A 22 3.86 -19.78 19.00
CA ASP A 22 2.58 -20.41 18.64
C ASP A 22 2.71 -21.26 17.38
N LEU A 23 3.43 -20.76 16.36
CA LEU A 23 3.68 -21.53 15.14
C LEU A 23 4.51 -22.79 15.43
N ALA A 24 5.54 -22.67 16.26
CA ALA A 24 6.39 -23.79 16.66
C ALA A 24 5.57 -24.88 17.35
N ASP A 25 4.72 -24.50 18.30
CA ASP A 25 3.84 -25.41 19.03
C ASP A 25 2.79 -26.06 18.12
N LYS A 26 2.13 -25.27 17.25
CA LYS A 26 1.11 -25.78 16.31
C LYS A 26 1.68 -26.70 15.25
N ALA A 27 2.91 -26.45 14.79
CA ALA A 27 3.58 -27.29 13.81
C ALA A 27 4.36 -28.46 14.43
N GLY A 28 4.53 -28.49 15.76
CA GLY A 28 5.32 -29.51 16.45
C GLY A 28 6.81 -29.43 16.09
N VAL A 29 7.34 -28.23 15.86
CA VAL A 29 8.75 -28.00 15.48
C VAL A 29 9.44 -27.13 16.52
N ASN A 30 10.77 -27.20 16.61
CA ASN A 30 11.54 -26.36 17.53
C ASN A 30 11.46 -24.88 17.14
N ALA A 31 11.26 -23.97 18.10
CA ALA A 31 11.23 -22.52 17.89
C ALA A 31 12.47 -22.00 17.14
N LYS A 32 13.67 -22.53 17.42
CA LYS A 32 14.90 -22.18 16.68
C LYS A 32 14.79 -22.49 15.18
N THR A 33 14.10 -23.57 14.83
CA THR A 33 13.85 -23.96 13.43
C THR A 33 12.92 -22.95 12.75
N VAL A 34 11.86 -22.51 13.43
CA VAL A 34 10.97 -21.46 12.94
C VAL A 34 11.73 -20.15 12.73
N THR A 35 12.57 -19.73 13.69
CA THR A 35 13.39 -18.53 13.56
C THR A 35 14.36 -18.62 12.37
N ARG A 36 14.98 -19.78 12.13
CA ARG A 36 15.86 -20.00 10.96
C ARG A 36 15.07 -19.89 9.66
N MET A 37 13.88 -20.47 9.62
CA MET A 37 12.99 -20.43 8.46
C MET A 37 12.53 -18.99 8.15
N LEU A 38 12.18 -18.20 9.16
CA LEU A 38 11.82 -16.77 9.02
C LEU A 38 12.99 -15.86 8.64
N LYS A 39 14.22 -16.36 8.73
CA LYS A 39 15.44 -15.71 8.21
C LYS A 39 15.77 -16.14 6.77
N GLY A 40 14.94 -16.99 6.15
CA GLY A 40 15.18 -17.51 4.81
C GLY A 40 16.28 -18.57 4.74
N LEU A 41 16.68 -19.16 5.88
CA LEU A 41 17.69 -20.23 5.85
C LEU A 41 17.07 -21.53 5.34
N PRO A 42 17.84 -22.36 4.61
CA PRO A 42 17.35 -23.63 4.08
C PRO A 42 16.89 -24.56 5.20
N CYS A 43 15.75 -25.23 4.98
CA CYS A 43 15.11 -26.12 5.93
C CYS A 43 14.81 -27.49 5.28
N ASN A 44 14.57 -28.50 6.12
CA ASN A 44 14.17 -29.82 5.65
C ASN A 44 12.73 -29.78 5.11
N ILE A 45 12.45 -30.50 4.02
CA ILE A 45 11.12 -30.59 3.39
C ILE A 45 10.06 -31.06 4.38
N SER A 46 10.40 -32.01 5.26
CA SER A 46 9.49 -32.48 6.31
C SER A 46 9.07 -31.34 7.25
N THR A 47 10.03 -30.52 7.70
CA THR A 47 9.77 -29.34 8.53
C THR A 47 8.87 -28.34 7.80
N ILE A 48 9.14 -28.08 6.51
CA ILE A 48 8.31 -27.18 5.69
C ILE A 48 6.88 -27.72 5.60
N SER A 49 6.71 -29.03 5.41
CA SER A 49 5.40 -29.67 5.37
C SER A 49 4.62 -29.52 6.68
N PHE A 50 5.27 -29.72 7.83
CA PHE A 50 4.63 -29.51 9.14
C PHE A 50 4.18 -28.06 9.36
N VAL A 51 5.05 -27.10 9.03
CA VAL A 51 4.74 -25.67 9.14
C VAL A 51 3.60 -25.28 8.19
N ALA A 52 3.64 -25.76 6.94
CA ALA A 52 2.59 -25.51 5.96
C ALA A 52 1.25 -26.09 6.40
N GLY A 53 1.24 -27.29 6.96
CA GLY A 53 0.07 -27.92 7.56
C GLY A 53 -0.53 -27.09 8.70
N ALA A 54 0.31 -26.58 9.61
CA ALA A 54 -0.15 -25.70 10.69
C ALA A 54 -0.77 -24.39 10.17
N LEU A 55 -0.21 -23.83 9.10
CA LEU A 55 -0.72 -22.62 8.46
C LEU A 55 -1.93 -22.88 7.55
N LYS A 56 -2.25 -24.16 7.25
CA LYS A 56 -3.27 -24.59 6.27
C LYS A 56 -3.00 -24.09 4.85
N VAL A 57 -1.74 -24.13 4.44
CA VAL A 57 -1.31 -23.80 3.07
C VAL A 57 -0.56 -24.98 2.47
N GLU A 58 -0.49 -25.05 1.14
CA GLU A 58 0.27 -26.10 0.46
C GLU A 58 1.79 -25.89 0.68
N PRO A 59 2.58 -26.96 0.94
CA PRO A 59 4.02 -26.82 1.13
C PRO A 59 4.75 -26.14 -0.04
N SER A 60 4.29 -26.35 -1.28
CA SER A 60 4.85 -25.74 -2.49
C SER A 60 4.73 -24.22 -2.49
N ALA A 61 3.67 -23.66 -1.89
CA ALA A 61 3.45 -22.21 -1.84
C ALA A 61 4.47 -21.47 -0.97
N ILE A 62 5.08 -22.15 0.01
CA ILE A 62 6.05 -21.55 0.93
C ILE A 62 7.50 -21.77 0.47
N ILE A 63 7.74 -22.75 -0.39
CA ILE A 63 9.08 -23.03 -0.93
C ILE A 63 9.45 -21.91 -1.90
N ASP A 64 10.65 -21.36 -1.71
CA ASP A 64 11.25 -20.45 -2.66
C ASP A 64 12.01 -21.27 -3.72
N ASP A 65 11.40 -21.38 -4.90
CA ASP A 65 11.95 -22.06 -6.07
C ASP A 65 13.00 -21.22 -6.83
N GLY A 66 13.33 -20.02 -6.32
CA GLY A 66 14.23 -19.09 -6.99
C GLY A 66 13.61 -18.44 -8.22
N THR A 67 12.38 -18.81 -8.56
CA THR A 67 11.54 -18.06 -9.49
C THR A 67 11.11 -16.80 -8.75
N PRO A 68 11.42 -15.59 -9.24
CA PRO A 68 10.94 -14.36 -8.63
C PRO A 68 9.43 -14.49 -8.51
N SER A 69 8.94 -14.63 -7.28
CA SER A 69 7.57 -14.99 -6.98
C SER A 69 6.64 -14.08 -7.81
N PRO A 70 5.86 -14.62 -8.77
CA PRO A 70 4.80 -13.84 -9.36
C PRO A 70 3.82 -13.55 -8.22
N SER A 71 3.75 -12.29 -7.80
CA SER A 71 2.77 -11.80 -6.84
C SER A 71 1.39 -12.30 -7.24
N ASN A 72 0.84 -13.27 -6.48
CA ASN A 72 -0.51 -13.82 -6.53
C ASN A 72 -1.24 -13.75 -7.90
N GLY A 73 -1.31 -14.89 -8.58
CA GLY A 73 -2.06 -15.10 -9.82
C GLY A 73 -3.60 -15.00 -9.73
N GLY A 74 -4.13 -13.86 -9.32
CA GLY A 74 -5.26 -13.27 -10.04
C GLY A 74 -4.69 -12.57 -11.26
N SER A 75 -5.42 -12.46 -12.38
CA SER A 75 -4.98 -11.68 -13.55
C SER A 75 -4.35 -10.38 -13.06
N THR A 76 -3.02 -10.28 -13.14
CA THR A 76 -2.29 -9.18 -12.51
C THR A 76 -2.48 -8.00 -13.42
N GLU A 77 -3.64 -7.36 -13.27
CA GLU A 77 -3.86 -6.03 -13.78
C GLU A 77 -2.67 -5.21 -13.31
N PRO A 78 -1.94 -4.55 -14.23
CA PRO A 78 -0.76 -3.79 -13.87
C PRO A 78 -1.15 -2.81 -12.77
N ARG A 79 -0.50 -2.94 -11.60
CA ARG A 79 -0.70 -2.04 -10.46
C ARG A 79 0.43 -1.04 -10.44
N PHE A 80 0.05 0.21 -10.29
CA PHE A 80 0.98 1.32 -10.24
C PHE A 80 1.11 1.77 -8.79
N GLU A 81 2.35 1.89 -8.33
CA GLU A 81 2.64 2.53 -7.06
C GLU A 81 2.68 4.04 -7.28
N VAL A 82 1.76 4.72 -6.60
CA VAL A 82 1.57 6.15 -6.68
C VAL A 82 1.76 6.72 -5.29
N GLN A 83 2.77 7.58 -5.13
CA GLN A 83 2.89 8.37 -3.92
C GLN A 83 2.05 9.65 -4.07
N LEU A 84 1.10 9.86 -3.18
CA LEU A 84 0.32 11.08 -3.01
C LEU A 84 0.89 11.87 -1.83
N VAL A 85 1.36 13.09 -2.09
CA VAL A 85 1.87 13.97 -1.03
C VAL A 85 0.81 15.00 -0.65
N LEU A 86 0.11 14.80 0.45
CA LEU A 86 -0.94 15.70 0.92
C LEU A 86 -0.38 16.69 1.94
N SER A 87 -0.61 17.99 1.69
CA SER A 87 -0.17 19.08 2.59
C SER A 87 -1.20 19.34 3.70
N ILE A 88 -1.62 18.28 4.39
CA ILE A 88 -2.56 18.34 5.51
C ILE A 88 -1.74 18.12 6.80
N PRO A 89 -1.96 18.91 7.86
CA PRO A 89 -1.31 18.66 9.15
C PRO A 89 -1.65 17.25 9.64
N PHE A 90 -0.64 16.44 9.95
CA PHE A 90 -0.82 15.05 10.36
C PHE A 90 -1.77 14.89 11.57
N GLU A 91 -1.76 15.85 12.49
CA GLU A 91 -2.66 15.87 13.66
C GLU A 91 -4.15 15.88 13.29
N ALA A 92 -4.53 16.35 12.10
CA ALA A 92 -5.92 16.32 11.64
C ALA A 92 -6.37 14.94 11.16
N VAL A 93 -5.43 14.02 10.90
CA VAL A 93 -5.67 12.70 10.28
C VAL A 93 -5.17 11.56 11.18
N LYS A 94 -4.81 11.88 12.43
CA LYS A 94 -4.17 10.94 13.37
C LYS A 94 -5.13 9.85 13.88
N THR A 95 -6.43 10.09 13.79
CA THR A 95 -7.45 9.08 14.09
C THR A 95 -7.61 8.14 12.89
N ALA A 96 -7.79 6.84 13.17
CA ALA A 96 -8.06 5.84 12.13
C ALA A 96 -9.27 6.24 11.26
N ASP A 97 -10.27 6.86 11.88
CA ASP A 97 -11.46 7.40 11.21
C ASP A 97 -11.09 8.52 10.22
N GLY A 98 -10.18 9.42 10.60
CA GLY A 98 -9.74 10.52 9.73
C GLY A 98 -9.03 10.05 8.46
N LEU A 99 -8.17 9.02 8.58
CA LEU A 99 -7.49 8.44 7.43
C LEU A 99 -8.47 7.67 6.53
N SER A 100 -9.36 6.87 7.12
CA SER A 100 -10.35 6.10 6.35
C SER A 100 -11.35 7.01 5.62
N ASP A 101 -11.79 8.10 6.24
CA ASP A 101 -12.64 9.12 5.62
C ASP A 101 -11.93 9.83 4.46
N LEU A 102 -10.64 10.15 4.63
CA LEU A 102 -9.81 10.74 3.57
C LEU A 102 -9.67 9.77 2.38
N LEU A 103 -9.36 8.50 2.64
CA LEU A 103 -9.24 7.47 1.60
C LEU A 103 -10.57 7.25 0.88
N ARG A 104 -11.70 7.24 1.62
CA ARG A 104 -13.04 7.17 1.04
C ARG A 104 -13.32 8.39 0.16
N HIS A 105 -12.88 9.58 0.57
CA HIS A 105 -13.02 10.79 -0.23
C HIS A 105 -12.19 10.72 -1.53
N ILE A 106 -10.93 10.29 -1.45
CA ILE A 106 -10.06 10.11 -2.62
C ILE A 106 -10.66 9.07 -3.57
N SER A 107 -11.08 7.92 -3.04
CA SER A 107 -11.75 6.86 -3.81
C SER A 107 -12.97 7.37 -4.54
N LYS A 108 -13.84 8.14 -3.88
CA LYS A 108 -15.02 8.74 -4.49
C LYS A 108 -14.67 9.79 -5.56
N LEU A 109 -13.59 10.53 -5.36
CA LEU A 109 -13.19 11.63 -6.25
C LEU A 109 -12.55 11.12 -7.54
N ILE A 110 -11.86 9.98 -7.48
CA ILE A 110 -11.32 9.29 -8.68
C ILE A 110 -12.27 8.25 -9.26
N ASP A 111 -13.47 8.10 -8.69
CA ASP A 111 -14.43 7.04 -9.03
C ASP A 111 -13.75 5.65 -9.06
N ALA A 112 -12.94 5.37 -8.03
CA ALA A 112 -12.12 4.17 -7.97
C ALA A 112 -13.00 2.92 -8.03
N LYS A 113 -12.80 2.09 -9.05
CA LYS A 113 -13.45 0.78 -9.15
C LYS A 113 -12.67 -0.28 -8.40
N GLY A 114 -11.36 -0.07 -8.26
CA GLY A 114 -10.43 -0.96 -7.57
C GLY A 114 -10.29 -0.71 -6.07
N ALA A 115 -9.66 -1.66 -5.39
CA ALA A 115 -9.24 -1.50 -4.00
C ALA A 115 -7.94 -0.68 -3.93
N ILE A 116 -8.00 0.48 -3.27
CA ILE A 116 -6.82 1.29 -2.97
C ILE A 116 -6.15 0.71 -1.72
N SER A 117 -4.92 0.22 -1.84
CA SER A 117 -4.13 -0.25 -0.69
C SER A 117 -3.09 0.79 -0.29
N VAL A 118 -3.11 1.21 0.98
CA VAL A 118 -2.08 2.10 1.54
C VAL A 118 -0.89 1.26 1.97
N VAL A 119 0.28 1.61 1.44
CA VAL A 119 1.56 0.90 1.67
C VAL A 119 2.34 1.55 2.82
N ASP A 120 2.41 2.88 2.86
CA ASP A 120 3.18 3.63 3.87
C ASP A 120 2.54 4.98 4.18
N VAL A 121 2.73 5.44 5.43
CA VAL A 121 2.27 6.75 5.94
C VAL A 121 3.38 7.38 6.79
N GLN A 122 3.94 8.49 6.32
CA GLN A 122 5.02 9.21 7.02
C GLN A 122 4.54 10.49 7.72
N SER A 123 5.20 10.85 8.83
CA SER A 123 4.86 12.03 9.64
C SER A 123 5.55 13.30 9.14
N GLY A 124 4.86 14.45 9.25
CA GLY A 124 5.34 15.77 8.83
C GLY A 124 4.53 16.37 7.68
N SER A 125 4.44 15.65 6.57
CA SER A 125 3.46 15.83 5.49
C SER A 125 2.83 14.45 5.25
N LEU A 126 1.53 14.36 4.98
CA LEU A 126 0.90 13.05 4.80
C LEU A 126 1.33 12.48 3.44
N HIS A 127 2.37 11.65 3.45
CA HIS A 127 2.81 10.88 2.28
C HIS A 127 2.04 9.58 2.28
N LEU A 128 1.10 9.42 1.33
CA LEU A 128 0.37 8.17 1.12
C LEU A 128 0.95 7.48 -0.09
N THR A 129 1.59 6.34 0.12
CA THR A 129 1.93 5.46 -1.00
C THR A 129 0.74 4.53 -1.23
N ILE A 130 0.09 4.63 -2.39
CA ILE A 130 -1.05 3.79 -2.76
C ILE A 130 -0.72 2.94 -3.99
N GLN A 131 -1.26 1.73 -4.03
CA GLN A 131 -1.28 0.94 -5.26
C GLN A 131 -2.66 1.02 -5.90
N ILE A 132 -2.71 1.34 -7.18
CA ILE A 132 -3.94 1.51 -7.96
C ILE A 132 -3.85 0.81 -9.32
N SER A 133 -4.99 0.46 -9.91
CA SER A 133 -5.06 -0.11 -11.26
C SER A 133 -4.74 0.95 -12.33
N GLU A 134 -4.51 0.51 -13.58
CA GLU A 134 -4.34 1.44 -14.70
C GLU A 134 -5.57 2.32 -14.93
N GLU A 135 -6.77 1.75 -14.81
CA GLU A 135 -8.03 2.50 -14.98
C GLU A 135 -8.15 3.60 -13.92
N ASP A 136 -7.93 3.26 -12.66
CA ASP A 136 -8.01 4.21 -11.55
C ASP A 136 -6.91 5.28 -11.66
N LEU A 137 -5.72 4.93 -12.17
CA LEU A 137 -4.65 5.89 -12.45
C LEU A 137 -5.06 6.91 -13.52
N ARG A 138 -5.71 6.48 -14.60
CA ARG A 138 -6.23 7.39 -15.62
C ARG A 138 -7.27 8.34 -15.04
N SER A 139 -8.20 7.83 -14.23
CA SER A 139 -9.20 8.65 -13.54
C SER A 139 -8.58 9.65 -12.58
N LEU A 140 -7.54 9.23 -11.84
CA LEU A 140 -6.77 10.12 -10.96
C LEU A 140 -6.13 11.28 -11.72
N ILE A 141 -5.49 10.99 -12.87
CA ILE A 141 -4.85 12.00 -13.72
C ILE A 141 -5.89 12.95 -14.33
N GLU A 142 -7.02 12.42 -14.81
CA GLU A 142 -8.11 13.22 -15.38
C GLU A 142 -8.77 14.13 -14.33
N ALA A 143 -9.02 13.61 -13.12
CA ALA A 143 -9.49 14.42 -12.01
C ALA A 143 -8.46 15.51 -11.62
N GLY A 144 -7.16 15.20 -11.77
CA GLY A 144 -6.03 16.12 -11.66
C GLY A 144 -6.10 17.30 -12.63
N THR A 145 -6.27 17.02 -13.92
CA THR A 145 -6.30 18.04 -14.97
C THR A 145 -7.56 18.90 -14.93
N LYS A 146 -8.68 18.36 -14.44
CA LYS A 146 -9.93 19.10 -14.22
C LYS A 146 -9.89 20.06 -13.03
N GLY A 147 -8.83 20.05 -12.22
CA GLY A 147 -8.72 20.88 -11.01
C GLY A 147 -9.55 20.38 -9.83
N THR A 148 -10.06 19.14 -9.88
CA THR A 148 -10.88 18.54 -8.81
C THR A 148 -10.13 18.43 -7.48
N PHE A 149 -8.79 18.34 -7.54
CA PHE A 149 -7.91 18.29 -6.38
C PHE A 149 -7.52 19.67 -5.83
N GLU A 150 -8.04 20.78 -6.37
CA GLU A 150 -7.81 22.10 -5.79
C GLU A 150 -8.29 22.17 -4.32
N GLU A 151 -9.25 21.31 -3.93
CA GLU A 151 -9.69 21.20 -2.54
C GLU A 151 -8.75 20.36 -1.65
N LEU A 152 -7.98 19.44 -2.23
CA LEU A 152 -7.19 18.42 -1.51
C LEU A 152 -5.71 18.79 -1.31
N CYS A 153 -5.33 20.06 -1.53
CA CYS A 153 -3.94 20.53 -1.51
C CYS A 153 -3.04 19.85 -2.56
N SER A 154 -1.82 20.38 -2.71
CA SER A 154 -0.90 20.05 -3.81
C SER A 154 -0.65 18.55 -3.98
N LEU A 155 -1.30 17.93 -4.95
CA LEU A 155 -1.07 16.53 -5.32
C LEU A 155 0.25 16.44 -6.10
N HIS A 156 1.19 15.68 -5.56
CA HIS A 156 2.37 15.23 -6.31
C HIS A 156 2.20 13.74 -6.52
N ILE A 157 2.26 13.31 -7.78
CA ILE A 157 2.23 11.90 -8.15
C ILE A 157 3.69 11.52 -8.43
N LEU A 158 4.28 10.72 -7.55
CA LEU A 158 5.60 10.11 -7.77
C LEU A 158 5.35 8.65 -8.12
N GLY A 159 5.88 8.23 -9.26
CA GLY A 159 5.80 6.85 -9.74
C GLY A 159 7.07 6.53 -10.51
N ASP A 160 7.34 5.23 -10.67
CA ASP A 160 8.44 4.76 -11.51
C ASP A 160 8.10 5.08 -12.98
N TYR A 161 8.78 6.07 -13.54
CA TYR A 161 8.47 6.60 -14.87
C TYR A 161 8.62 5.55 -15.97
N ASP A 162 9.50 4.58 -15.76
CA ASP A 162 9.75 3.49 -16.70
C ASP A 162 8.57 2.50 -16.78
N ALA A 163 7.71 2.49 -15.75
CA ALA A 163 6.50 1.67 -15.72
C ALA A 163 5.27 2.39 -16.29
N ILE A 164 5.31 3.71 -16.49
CA ILE A 164 4.14 4.49 -16.94
C ILE A 164 3.96 4.32 -18.47
N PRO A 165 2.77 3.94 -18.97
CA PRO A 165 2.51 3.89 -20.40
C PRO A 165 2.87 5.22 -21.09
N GLU A 166 3.53 5.18 -22.25
CA GLU A 166 4.05 6.38 -22.94
C GLU A 166 3.00 7.49 -23.17
N GLY A 167 1.71 7.14 -23.22
CA GLY A 167 0.60 8.09 -23.33
C GLY A 167 0.32 8.93 -22.07
N LEU A 168 0.68 8.43 -20.88
CA LEU A 168 0.39 9.09 -19.60
C LEU A 168 1.54 9.96 -19.09
N ALA A 169 2.79 9.65 -19.46
CA ALA A 169 3.99 10.35 -18.96
C ALA A 169 3.97 11.88 -19.22
N LYS A 170 3.32 12.33 -20.30
CA LYS A 170 3.20 13.77 -20.62
C LYS A 170 2.33 14.55 -19.63
N THR A 171 1.38 13.89 -18.97
CA THR A 171 0.41 14.53 -18.07
C THR A 171 0.91 14.64 -16.64
N PHE A 172 1.92 13.84 -16.25
CA PHE A 172 2.52 13.87 -14.91
C PHE A 172 3.36 15.11 -14.60
N LEU A 173 3.69 15.91 -15.62
CA LEU A 173 4.36 17.20 -15.45
C LEU A 173 3.35 18.26 -15.01
N PHE A 174 2.84 18.15 -13.77
CA PHE A 174 2.11 19.26 -13.15
C PHE A 174 3.00 20.52 -13.14
N PRO A 175 2.46 21.69 -13.51
CA PRO A 175 3.25 22.87 -13.78
C PRO A 175 4.03 23.31 -12.55
N LYS A 176 5.34 23.55 -12.71
CA LYS A 176 6.27 23.99 -11.67
C LYS A 176 5.91 25.33 -10.99
N ASN A 177 4.89 26.05 -11.47
CA ASN A 177 4.66 27.47 -11.14
C ASN A 177 3.46 27.82 -10.25
N SER A 178 2.63 26.90 -9.74
CA SER A 178 1.49 27.29 -8.87
C SER A 178 1.82 27.38 -7.36
N LYS A 179 3.05 27.02 -6.94
CA LYS A 179 3.35 26.58 -5.56
C LYS A 179 3.16 27.57 -4.40
N ARG A 180 2.99 28.89 -4.60
CA ARG A 180 2.92 29.85 -3.48
C ARG A 180 1.53 30.43 -3.19
N GLU A 181 0.73 30.74 -4.20
CA GLU A 181 -0.58 31.38 -3.97
C GLU A 181 -1.71 30.38 -3.71
N THR A 182 -1.76 29.27 -4.44
CA THR A 182 -2.81 28.25 -4.25
C THR A 182 -2.71 27.54 -2.90
N ARG A 183 -1.50 27.30 -2.38
CA ARG A 183 -1.31 26.68 -1.05
C ARG A 183 -1.89 27.53 0.09
N ARG A 184 -1.72 28.84 0.07
CA ARG A 184 -2.29 29.76 1.09
C ARG A 184 -3.81 29.87 0.97
N ALA A 185 -4.34 29.91 -0.27
CA ALA A 185 -5.77 29.99 -0.52
C ALA A 185 -6.50 28.69 -0.11
N CYS A 186 -5.92 27.53 -0.45
CA CYS A 186 -6.48 26.22 -0.12
C CYS A 186 -6.52 25.98 1.40
N TYR A 187 -5.43 26.29 2.11
CA TYR A 187 -5.39 26.18 3.57
C TYR A 187 -6.42 27.09 4.26
N LYS A 188 -6.59 28.33 3.77
CA LYS A 188 -7.63 29.25 4.30
C LYS A 188 -9.04 28.72 4.07
N LYS A 189 -9.36 28.20 2.87
CA LYS A 189 -10.67 27.63 2.54
C LYS A 189 -10.97 26.39 3.38
N TRP A 190 -10.02 25.47 3.49
CA TRP A 190 -10.19 24.25 4.29
C TRP A 190 -10.43 24.55 5.77
N ARG A 191 -9.64 25.47 6.37
CA ARG A 191 -9.80 25.89 7.78
C ARG A 191 -11.11 26.62 8.05
N ALA A 192 -11.66 27.33 7.07
CA ALA A 192 -12.96 27.98 7.19
C ALA A 192 -14.10 26.94 7.20
N LYS A 193 -14.02 25.94 6.30
CA LYS A 193 -15.03 24.88 6.15
C LYS A 193 -15.09 23.94 7.36
N SER A 194 -13.93 23.59 7.93
CA SER A 194 -13.85 22.73 9.13
C SER A 194 -14.28 23.43 10.44
N ARG A 195 -14.58 24.73 10.41
CA ARG A 195 -15.19 25.47 11.55
C ARG A 195 -16.70 25.62 11.47
N THR A 196 -17.30 25.39 10.29
CA THR A 196 -18.73 25.65 10.04
C THR A 196 -19.62 24.43 10.13
N ASP A 197 -19.07 23.23 10.38
CA ASP A 197 -19.85 22.04 10.71
C ASP A 197 -19.86 21.84 12.24
N PRO A 198 -20.84 22.41 12.98
CA PRO A 198 -21.10 21.98 14.35
C PRO A 198 -21.67 20.55 14.30
N LYS A 199 -21.13 19.69 15.18
CA LYS A 199 -21.61 18.33 15.43
C LYS A 199 -23.12 18.26 15.66
#